data_AF-A0AAE0T5Z5-F1
#
_entry.id   AF-A0AAE0T5Z5-F1
#
_cell.length_a   1.000
_cell.length_b   1.000
_cell.length_c   1.000
_cell.angle_alpha   90.00
_cell.angle_beta   90.00
_cell.angle_gamma   90.00
#
_symmetry.space_group_name_H-M   'P 1'
#
loop_
_entity.id
_entity.type
_entity.pdbx_description
1 polymer ?
#
loop_
_entity_poly.entity_id
_entity_poly.type
_entity_poly.pdbx_seq_one_letter_code
_entity_poly.pdbx_strand_id
1 'polypeptide(L)'
;MATKAPNFSKWKKYTANPWSFSKCSVDSFKRTLVNKWCVATRYVHTDEMYNEWSRILMKHPGERYNPNEQCQIINGKGSLYCGTSLTNICLFMRCTDPETNECEERHLSAATGTTCGYQMWCQKGLCVGRVGAYSLIKHAIKATHF
;
A
#
# COMPACT_ATOMS: atom_id res chain seq x y z
N MET A 1 -11.38 21.25 24.42
CA MET A 1 -10.83 19.97 24.94
C MET A 1 -9.73 19.52 24.00
N ALA A 2 -8.47 19.65 24.41
CA ALA A 2 -7.34 19.23 23.60
C ALA A 2 -7.23 17.70 23.64
N THR A 3 -7.48 17.04 22.51
CA THR A 3 -7.21 15.60 22.36
C THR A 3 -5.69 15.40 22.44
N LYS A 4 -5.24 14.65 23.44
CA LYS A 4 -3.84 14.23 23.57
C LYS A 4 -3.40 13.62 22.23
N ALA A 5 -2.30 14.13 21.66
CA ALA A 5 -1.69 13.53 20.50
C ALA A 5 -1.36 12.05 20.81
N PRO A 6 -1.67 11.10 19.90
CA PRO A 6 -1.39 9.69 20.13
C PRO A 6 0.12 9.48 20.34
N ASN A 7 0.48 8.66 21.33
CA ASN A 7 1.87 8.36 21.66
C ASN A 7 2.51 7.50 20.56
N PHE A 8 3.17 8.14 19.59
CA PHE A 8 3.81 7.53 18.41
C PHE A 8 4.81 6.39 18.70
N SER A 9 5.32 6.26 19.93
CA SER A 9 6.25 5.18 20.30
C SER A 9 5.60 3.79 20.30
N LYS A 10 4.32 3.68 20.70
CA LYS A 10 3.55 2.43 20.67
C LYS A 10 3.18 2.02 19.24
N TRP A 11 3.02 3.00 18.35
CA TRP A 11 2.58 2.81 16.96
C TRP A 11 3.74 2.49 16.01
N LYS A 12 5.00 2.65 16.44
CA LYS A 12 6.19 2.39 15.62
C LYS A 12 6.25 0.97 15.05
N LYS A 13 5.64 -0.01 15.76
CA LYS A 13 5.50 -1.41 15.33
C LYS A 13 4.46 -1.60 14.21
N TYR A 14 3.47 -0.71 14.13
CA TYR A 14 2.35 -0.73 13.18
C TYR A 14 2.51 0.29 12.04
N THR A 15 3.37 1.29 12.20
CA THR A 15 3.79 2.23 11.13
C THR A 15 5.02 1.75 10.36
N ALA A 16 5.71 0.72 10.84
CA ALA A 16 6.68 0.01 10.04
C ALA A 16 5.91 -0.71 8.93
N ASN A 17 6.29 -0.52 7.67
CA ASN A 17 5.77 -1.33 6.57
C ASN A 17 5.78 -2.81 7.01
N PRO A 18 4.62 -3.43 7.30
CA PRO A 18 4.58 -4.78 7.84
C PRO A 18 5.16 -5.79 6.84
N TRP A 19 5.21 -5.40 5.57
CA TRP A 19 5.82 -6.12 4.46
C TRP A 19 7.30 -5.78 4.31
N SER A 20 8.06 -5.92 5.39
CA SER A 20 9.53 -5.80 5.36
C SER A 20 10.17 -7.04 5.98
N PHE A 21 11.21 -7.54 5.32
CA PHE A 21 11.96 -8.68 5.79
C PHE A 21 12.96 -8.26 6.86
N SER A 22 13.15 -9.11 7.88
CA SER A 22 14.23 -8.94 8.84
C SER A 22 15.59 -8.97 8.15
N LYS A 23 16.63 -8.38 8.77
CA LYS A 23 18.00 -8.49 8.25
C LYS A 23 18.43 -9.94 8.03
N CYS A 24 18.09 -10.84 8.95
CA CYS A 24 18.40 -12.26 8.84
C CYS A 24 17.74 -12.89 7.61
N SER A 25 16.46 -12.58 7.37
CA SER A 25 15.71 -13.05 6.19
C SER A 25 16.35 -12.55 4.90
N VAL A 26 16.70 -11.25 4.83
CA VAL A 26 17.38 -10.66 3.67
C VAL A 26 18.72 -11.33 3.42
N ASP A 27 19.54 -11.53 4.46
CA ASP A 27 20.84 -12.17 4.34
C ASP A 27 20.72 -13.65 3.90
N SER A 28 19.66 -14.34 4.35
CA SER A 28 19.33 -15.70 3.90
C SER A 28 18.97 -15.75 2.41
N PHE A 29 18.12 -14.82 1.93
CA PHE A 29 17.79 -14.71 0.52
C PHE A 29 19.02 -14.43 -0.32
N LYS A 30 19.87 -13.48 0.10
CA LYS A 30 21.12 -13.15 -0.59
C LYS A 30 22.01 -14.37 -0.76
N ARG A 31 22.20 -15.18 0.29
CA ARG A 31 23.00 -16.41 0.23
C ARG A 31 22.36 -17.49 -0.66
N THR A 32 21.04 -17.65 -0.55
CA THR A 32 20.32 -18.72 -1.25
C THR A 32 20.20 -18.46 -2.74
N LEU A 33 20.01 -17.20 -3.14
CA LEU A 33 19.78 -16.81 -4.53
C LEU A 33 21.09 -16.68 -5.35
N VAL A 34 22.26 -16.79 -4.73
CA VAL A 34 23.54 -16.86 -5.45
C VAL A 34 23.50 -18.04 -6.43
N ASN A 35 23.78 -17.77 -7.70
CA ASN A 35 23.85 -18.76 -8.79
C ASN A 35 22.56 -19.56 -9.06
N LYS A 36 21.38 -19.03 -8.70
CA LYS A 36 20.08 -19.65 -9.02
C LYS A 36 19.59 -19.20 -10.39
N TRP A 37 19.95 -19.96 -11.42
CA TRP A 37 19.62 -19.65 -12.82
C TRP A 37 18.12 -19.73 -13.14
N CYS A 38 17.35 -20.60 -12.47
CA CYS A 38 15.92 -20.81 -12.73
C CYS A 38 15.04 -19.60 -12.41
N VAL A 39 15.53 -18.66 -11.60
CA VAL A 39 14.88 -17.37 -11.31
C VAL A 39 15.63 -16.19 -11.94
N ALA A 40 16.77 -16.43 -12.58
CA ALA A 40 17.59 -15.42 -13.24
C ALA A 40 17.27 -15.28 -14.74
N THR A 41 16.51 -16.20 -15.31
CA THR A 41 16.02 -16.11 -16.68
C THR A 41 15.10 -14.90 -16.81
N ARG A 42 15.56 -13.89 -17.55
CA ARG A 42 14.71 -12.78 -17.99
C ARG A 42 13.71 -13.37 -18.97
N TYR A 43 12.47 -13.56 -18.53
CA TYR A 43 11.38 -13.95 -19.42
C TYR A 43 11.30 -12.89 -20.52
N VAL A 44 11.33 -13.30 -21.78
CA VAL A 44 11.11 -12.38 -22.90
C VAL A 44 9.65 -11.99 -22.83
N HIS A 45 9.38 -10.80 -22.30
CA HIS A 45 8.03 -10.24 -22.32
C HIS A 45 7.72 -9.84 -23.75
N THR A 46 6.58 -10.30 -24.26
CA THR A 46 5.99 -9.71 -25.46
C THR A 46 5.47 -8.31 -25.14
N ASP A 47 5.37 -7.46 -26.15
CA ASP A 47 4.80 -6.11 -25.97
C ASP A 47 3.37 -6.16 -25.42
N GLU A 48 2.58 -7.19 -25.77
CA GLU A 48 1.25 -7.44 -25.19
C GLU A 48 1.31 -7.72 -23.68
N MET A 49 2.24 -8.56 -23.22
CA MET A 49 2.45 -8.78 -21.79
C MET A 49 2.85 -7.47 -21.11
N TYR A 50 3.82 -6.74 -21.66
CA TYR A 50 4.26 -5.49 -21.07
C TYR A 50 3.12 -4.47 -20.94
N ASN A 51 2.27 -4.36 -21.96
CA ASN A 51 1.12 -3.48 -21.95
C ASN A 51 0.08 -3.87 -20.88
N GLU A 52 -0.21 -5.17 -20.74
CA GLU A 52 -1.16 -5.64 -19.72
C GLU A 52 -0.61 -5.49 -18.30
N TRP A 53 0.65 -5.86 -18.07
CA TRP A 53 1.32 -5.64 -16.77
C TRP A 53 1.41 -4.15 -16.43
N SER A 54 1.72 -3.31 -17.41
CA SER A 54 1.72 -1.85 -17.22
C SER A 54 0.33 -1.36 -16.82
N ARG A 55 -0.73 -1.82 -17.48
CA ARG A 55 -2.12 -1.49 -17.10
C ARG A 55 -2.45 -1.94 -15.68
N ILE A 56 -1.98 -3.11 -15.28
CA ILE A 56 -2.15 -3.68 -13.94
C ILE A 56 -1.25 -3.01 -12.89
N LEU A 57 -0.15 -2.37 -13.26
CA LEU A 57 0.76 -1.70 -12.31
C LEU A 57 0.59 -0.17 -12.28
N MET A 58 -0.13 0.40 -13.26
CA MET A 58 -0.38 1.85 -13.37
C MET A 58 -1.22 2.43 -12.23
N LYS A 59 -1.96 1.61 -11.48
CA LYS A 59 -2.77 2.06 -10.34
C LYS A 59 -2.38 1.30 -9.09
N HIS A 60 -2.12 2.02 -8.02
CA HIS A 60 -1.91 1.40 -6.72
C HIS A 60 -3.21 0.74 -6.20
N PRO A 61 -3.12 -0.24 -5.29
CA PRO A 61 -4.31 -0.94 -4.80
C PRO A 61 -5.34 0.00 -4.14
N GLY A 62 -4.90 1.04 -3.42
CA GLY A 62 -5.79 2.05 -2.82
C GLY A 62 -6.44 3.02 -3.82
N GLU A 63 -5.99 3.02 -5.08
CA GLU A 63 -6.68 3.71 -6.17
C GLU A 63 -7.74 2.82 -6.83
N ARG A 64 -7.70 1.51 -6.60
CA ARG A 64 -8.66 0.53 -7.11
C ARG A 64 -9.74 0.19 -6.11
N TYR A 65 -9.34 0.07 -4.85
CA TYR A 65 -10.20 -0.31 -3.75
C TYR A 65 -10.29 0.86 -2.78
N ASN A 66 -11.47 1.46 -2.70
CA ASN A 66 -11.77 2.49 -1.71
C ASN A 66 -11.77 1.88 -0.28
N PRO A 67 -11.82 2.69 0.79
CA PRO A 67 -11.74 2.19 2.16
C PRO A 67 -12.78 1.10 2.51
N ASN A 68 -14.00 1.20 1.99
CA ASN A 68 -15.03 0.18 2.23
C ASN A 68 -14.68 -1.13 1.53
N GLU A 69 -14.23 -1.07 0.27
CA GLU A 69 -13.81 -2.26 -0.48
C GLU A 69 -12.61 -2.93 0.18
N GLN A 70 -11.67 -2.16 0.72
CA GLN A 70 -10.56 -2.70 1.50
C GLN A 70 -11.05 -3.41 2.77
N CYS A 71 -12.02 -2.86 3.50
CA CYS A 71 -12.62 -3.54 4.65
C CYS A 71 -13.33 -4.84 4.24
N GLN A 72 -14.03 -4.86 3.11
CA GLN A 72 -14.69 -6.06 2.60
C GLN A 72 -13.69 -7.16 2.19
N ILE A 73 -12.54 -6.79 1.63
CA ILE A 73 -11.47 -7.74 1.30
C ILE A 73 -10.89 -8.40 2.56
N ILE A 74 -10.79 -7.63 3.66
CA ILE A 74 -10.13 -8.08 4.89
C ILE A 74 -11.09 -8.89 5.77
N ASN A 75 -12.32 -8.39 5.96
CA ASN A 75 -13.28 -8.94 6.92
C ASN A 75 -14.49 -9.61 6.26
N GLY A 76 -14.62 -9.53 4.93
CA GLY A 76 -15.75 -10.10 4.20
C GLY A 76 -16.87 -9.10 3.91
N LYS A 77 -17.86 -9.58 3.15
CA LYS A 77 -19.00 -8.77 2.70
C LYS A 77 -19.78 -8.23 3.91
N GLY A 78 -20.10 -6.93 3.89
CA GLY A 78 -20.80 -6.24 4.99
C GLY A 78 -19.88 -5.42 5.89
N SER A 79 -18.57 -5.65 5.85
CA SER A 79 -17.60 -4.78 6.54
C SER A 79 -17.45 -3.44 5.81
N LEU A 80 -17.47 -2.34 6.56
CA LEU A 80 -17.37 -0.97 6.06
C LEU A 80 -16.31 -0.19 6.83
N TYR A 81 -15.75 0.85 6.20
CA TYR A 81 -14.86 1.78 6.88
C TYR A 81 -15.64 2.61 7.91
N CYS A 82 -15.16 2.63 9.15
CA CYS A 82 -15.80 3.31 10.28
C CYS A 82 -14.90 4.38 10.94
N GLY A 83 -13.87 4.85 10.22
CA GLY A 83 -12.98 5.91 10.72
C GLY A 83 -13.54 7.32 10.55
N THR A 84 -13.23 8.20 11.50
CA THR A 84 -13.72 9.59 11.55
C THR A 84 -12.79 10.61 10.90
N SER A 85 -11.55 10.23 10.53
CA SER A 85 -10.55 11.16 10.01
C SER A 85 -9.71 10.55 8.89
N LEU A 86 -9.77 11.19 7.72
CA LEU A 86 -9.01 10.79 6.53
C LEU A 86 -7.50 11.00 6.69
N THR A 87 -7.05 11.90 7.57
CA THR A 87 -5.60 12.15 7.75
C THR A 87 -4.89 10.98 8.44
N ASN A 88 -5.60 10.22 9.28
CA ASN A 88 -5.06 9.07 10.02
C ASN A 88 -5.28 7.73 9.31
N ILE A 89 -6.06 7.69 8.22
CA ILE A 89 -6.41 6.44 7.51
C ILE A 89 -5.18 5.69 7.01
N CYS A 90 -4.10 6.40 6.69
CA CYS A 90 -2.85 5.78 6.23
C CYS A 90 -2.14 5.03 7.34
N LEU A 91 -2.22 5.52 8.58
CA LEU A 91 -1.59 4.90 9.74
C LEU A 91 -2.40 3.69 10.20
N PHE A 92 -3.72 3.87 10.35
CA PHE A 92 -4.64 2.81 10.74
C PHE A 92 -6.02 3.08 10.15
N MET A 93 -6.57 2.04 9.53
CA MET A 93 -7.91 1.96 8.99
C MET A 93 -8.73 1.06 9.93
N ARG A 94 -9.95 1.49 10.26
CA ARG A 94 -10.88 0.72 11.10
C ARG A 94 -12.03 0.24 10.24
N CYS A 95 -12.46 -1.00 10.47
CA CYS A 95 -13.50 -1.67 9.72
C CYS A 95 -14.58 -2.16 10.69
N THR A 96 -15.84 -2.12 10.26
CA THR A 96 -16.92 -2.74 11.02
C THR A 96 -16.81 -4.25 10.97
N ASP A 97 -17.14 -4.90 12.07
CA ASP A 97 -17.42 -6.32 12.08
C ASP A 97 -18.74 -6.57 11.29
N PRO A 98 -18.77 -7.50 10.32
CA PRO A 98 -19.98 -7.78 9.54
C PRO A 98 -21.17 -8.32 10.35
N GLU A 99 -20.91 -8.97 11.49
CA GLU A 99 -21.92 -9.62 12.33
C GLU A 99 -22.44 -8.67 13.40
N THR A 100 -21.54 -7.94 14.08
CA THR A 100 -21.90 -7.08 15.21
C THR A 100 -22.09 -5.61 14.82
N ASN A 101 -21.62 -5.20 13.63
CA ASN A 101 -21.48 -3.81 13.20
C ASN A 101 -20.60 -2.94 14.11
N GLU A 102 -19.87 -3.53 15.06
CA GLU A 102 -18.95 -2.79 15.91
C GLU A 102 -17.70 -2.37 15.11
N CYS A 103 -17.21 -1.17 15.36
CA CYS A 103 -16.01 -0.67 14.70
C CYS A 103 -14.77 -1.27 15.37
N GLU A 104 -14.24 -2.36 14.81
CA GLU A 104 -13.04 -3.00 15.33
C GLU A 104 -11.80 -2.14 15.03
N GLU A 105 -10.99 -1.89 16.07
CA GLU A 105 -9.65 -1.32 15.92
C GLU A 105 -8.66 -2.38 15.43
N ARG A 106 -8.86 -2.91 14.22
CA ARG A 106 -7.78 -3.67 13.56
C ARG A 106 -6.78 -2.68 12.98
N HIS A 107 -5.51 -2.80 13.35
CA HIS A 107 -4.44 -1.92 12.88
C HIS A 107 -4.01 -2.28 11.44
N LEU A 108 -4.92 -2.07 10.49
CA LEU A 108 -4.69 -2.28 9.07
C LEU A 108 -4.27 -0.94 8.49
N SER A 109 -3.09 -0.82 7.89
CA SER A 109 -2.77 0.39 7.12
C SER A 109 -3.58 0.38 5.84
N ALA A 110 -4.19 1.51 5.48
CA ALA A 110 -4.83 1.65 4.18
C ALA A 110 -3.81 1.38 3.07
N ALA A 111 -4.27 0.75 2.00
CA ALA A 111 -3.42 0.40 0.87
C ALA A 111 -2.75 1.65 0.27
N THR A 112 -1.56 1.47 -0.30
CA THR A 112 -0.88 2.56 -1.03
C THR A 112 -1.83 3.09 -2.12
N GLY A 113 -1.92 4.40 -2.27
CA GLY A 113 -2.83 5.07 -3.21
C GLY A 113 -4.21 5.46 -2.63
N THR A 114 -4.57 4.99 -1.42
CA THR A 114 -5.84 5.36 -0.78
C THR A 114 -5.88 6.87 -0.55
N THR A 115 -6.98 7.54 -0.91
CA THR A 115 -7.12 8.99 -0.74
C THR A 115 -7.21 9.35 0.76
N CYS A 116 -6.35 10.25 1.21
CA CYS A 116 -6.29 10.73 2.61
C CYS A 116 -6.45 12.26 2.72
N GLY A 117 -6.61 12.96 1.60
CA GLY A 117 -6.76 14.40 1.49
C GLY A 117 -6.85 14.86 0.05
N TYR A 118 -7.13 16.14 -0.18
CA TYR A 118 -7.18 16.71 -1.53
C TYR A 118 -5.81 16.60 -2.21
N GLN A 119 -5.74 15.90 -3.36
CA GLN A 119 -4.49 15.61 -4.06
C GLN A 119 -3.44 14.88 -3.19
N MET A 120 -3.88 14.09 -2.21
CA MET A 120 -3.01 13.31 -1.33
C MET A 120 -3.42 11.84 -1.32
N TRP A 121 -2.47 10.97 -1.03
CA TRP A 121 -2.69 9.53 -0.91
C TRP A 121 -1.84 8.87 0.17
N CYS A 122 -2.21 7.66 0.57
CA CYS A 122 -1.43 6.87 1.50
C CYS A 122 -0.23 6.24 0.80
N GLN A 123 0.96 6.36 1.40
CA GLN A 123 2.17 5.67 0.96
C GLN A 123 3.00 5.30 2.18
N LYS A 124 3.25 4.00 2.39
CA LYS A 124 4.01 3.48 3.55
C LYS A 124 3.54 4.05 4.90
N GLY A 125 2.23 4.15 5.11
CA GLY A 125 1.64 4.66 6.34
C GLY A 125 1.52 6.18 6.44
N LEU A 126 1.99 6.94 5.45
CA LEU A 126 1.99 8.40 5.47
C LEU A 126 1.00 8.96 4.45
N CYS A 127 0.32 10.06 4.80
CA CYS A 127 -0.47 10.83 3.84
C CYS A 127 0.44 11.82 3.11
N VAL A 128 0.75 11.54 1.85
CA VAL A 128 1.69 12.32 1.03
C VAL A 128 0.98 12.93 -0.18
N GLY A 129 1.50 14.06 -0.69
CA GLY A 129 0.99 14.67 -1.91
C GLY A 129 1.18 13.77 -3.12
N ARG A 130 0.23 13.79 -4.06
CA ARG A 130 0.31 13.08 -5.35
C ARG A 130 1.37 13.67 -6.29
N VAL A 131 2.08 14.72 -5.86
CA VAL A 131 3.16 15.37 -6.60
C VAL A 131 4.33 14.39 -6.74
N GLY A 132 4.32 13.61 -7.82
CA GLY A 132 5.35 12.61 -8.10
C GLY A 132 5.00 11.63 -9.23
N ALA A 133 3.72 11.30 -9.44
CA ALA A 133 3.36 10.37 -10.53
C ALA A 133 3.48 11.01 -11.92
N TYR A 134 3.10 12.29 -12.06
CA TYR A 134 3.16 13.00 -13.35
C TYR A 134 4.58 13.39 -13.80
N SER A 135 5.51 13.56 -12.86
CA SER A 135 6.92 13.91 -13.15
C SER A 135 7.77 12.67 -13.48
N LEU A 136 7.51 11.55 -12.80
CA LEU A 136 8.22 10.30 -13.04
C LEU A 136 7.78 9.61 -14.34
N ILE A 137 6.51 9.70 -14.72
CA ILE A 137 6.02 9.20 -16.02
C ILE A 137 6.66 10.00 -17.18
N LYS A 138 6.80 11.34 -17.04
CA LYS A 138 7.50 12.15 -18.06
C LYS A 138 8.98 11.83 -18.18
N HIS A 139 9.67 11.45 -17.09
CA HIS A 139 11.06 11.00 -17.16
C HIS A 139 11.21 9.58 -17.70
N ALA A 140 10.30 8.67 -17.36
CA ALA A 140 10.30 7.29 -17.85
C ALA A 140 10.02 7.22 -19.37
N ILE A 141 9.09 8.03 -19.88
CA ILE A 141 8.79 8.11 -21.33
C ILE A 141 9.95 8.77 -22.10
N LYS A 142 10.66 9.73 -21.49
CA LYS A 142 11.81 10.40 -22.12
C LYS A 142 13.09 9.57 -22.12
N ALA A 143 13.19 8.57 -21.23
CA ALA A 143 14.35 7.69 -21.11
C ALA A 143 14.30 6.44 -22.00
N THR A 144 13.15 6.16 -22.65
CA THR A 144 12.96 5.01 -23.58
C THR A 144 13.06 5.40 -25.06
N HIS A 145 13.53 6.61 -25.38
CA HIS A 145 13.77 7.09 -26.75
C HIS A 145 15.22 7.56 -26.95
N PHE A 146 16.18 6.74 -26.52
CA PHE A 146 17.57 6.76 -27.02
C PHE A 146 18.03 5.33 -27.28
#